data_AF-A0A1E3TFF7-F1
#
_entry.id   AF-A0A1E3TFF7-F1
#
_cell.length_a   1.000
_cell.length_b   1.000
_cell.length_c   1.000
_cell.angle_alpha   90.00
_cell.angle_beta   90.00
_cell.angle_gamma   90.00
#
_symmetry.space_group_name_H-M   'P 1'
#
loop_
_entity.id
_entity.type
_entity.pdbx_description
1 polymer ?
#
loop_
_entity_poly.entity_id
_entity_poly.type
_entity_poly.pdbx_seq_one_letter_code
_entity_poly.pdbx_strand_id
1 'polypeptide(L)'
;MKGFAGRLLLVAAVVVALTVGISGTATAGSDKRTVRYQVTGNFPVADYISYQTDTGQWHEANVKLPWSTEFFDFGTAVFVISAQGPGSITCTISINGNVVSNTTATGQPARAACEH
;
A
#
# COMPACT_ATOMS: atom_id res chain seq x y z
N MET A 1 -39.58 -41.71 32.23
CA MET A 1 -38.56 -42.37 33.08
C MET A 1 -37.89 -43.45 32.25
N LYS A 2 -36.54 -43.50 32.22
CA LYS A 2 -35.69 -44.54 31.58
C LYS A 2 -35.78 -44.57 30.04
N GLY A 3 -34.76 -44.25 29.23
CA GLY A 3 -33.37 -44.68 29.30
C GLY A 3 -33.27 -46.09 28.73
N PHE A 4 -32.66 -46.29 27.55
CA PHE A 4 -31.71 -47.37 27.28
C PHE A 4 -31.12 -47.23 25.87
N ALA A 5 -29.80 -47.27 25.84
CA ALA A 5 -28.96 -47.25 24.67
C ALA A 5 -28.99 -48.58 23.91
N GLY A 6 -28.62 -48.53 22.63
CA GLY A 6 -28.01 -49.67 21.94
C GLY A 6 -28.66 -50.00 20.61
N ARG A 7 -27.98 -49.64 19.51
CA ARG A 7 -27.31 -50.65 18.68
C ARG A 7 -26.37 -49.99 17.68
N LEU A 8 -25.10 -50.33 17.91
CA LEU A 8 -23.96 -50.14 17.03
C LEU A 8 -24.23 -50.86 15.70
N LEU A 9 -24.19 -50.13 14.58
CA LEU A 9 -23.85 -50.70 13.28
C LEU A 9 -22.80 -49.79 12.65
N LEU A 10 -21.55 -50.23 12.78
CA LEU A 10 -20.39 -49.76 12.06
C LEU A 10 -20.62 -49.95 10.56
N VAL A 11 -20.68 -48.86 9.80
CA VAL A 11 -20.40 -48.88 8.36
C VAL A 11 -19.30 -47.86 8.12
N ALA A 12 -18.07 -48.37 8.04
CA ALA A 12 -16.90 -47.60 7.65
C ALA A 12 -16.96 -47.34 6.15
N ALA A 13 -17.39 -46.15 5.76
CA ALA A 13 -17.20 -45.65 4.40
C ALA A 13 -15.95 -44.74 4.40
N VAL A 14 -14.81 -45.35 4.09
CA VAL A 14 -13.57 -44.62 3.80
C VAL A 14 -13.75 -43.98 2.42
N VAL A 15 -14.05 -42.69 2.39
CA VAL A 15 -14.03 -41.89 1.16
C VAL A 15 -12.67 -41.21 1.07
N VAL A 16 -11.74 -41.83 0.34
CA VAL A 16 -10.50 -41.16 -0.11
C VAL A 16 -10.90 -40.24 -1.25
N ALA A 17 -11.14 -38.97 -0.94
CA ALA A 17 -11.24 -37.92 -1.95
C ALA A 17 -9.81 -37.43 -2.26
N LEU A 18 -9.35 -37.70 -3.47
CA LEU A 18 -8.07 -37.29 -4.03
C LEU A 18 -7.92 -35.77 -3.91
N THR A 19 -7.03 -35.31 -3.03
CA THR A 19 -6.58 -33.92 -3.01
C THR A 19 -5.76 -33.68 -4.27
N VAL A 20 -6.38 -33.11 -5.30
CA VAL A 20 -5.64 -32.54 -6.43
C VAL A 20 -4.91 -31.33 -5.87
N GLY A 21 -3.66 -31.56 -5.46
CA GLY A 21 -2.71 -30.50 -5.18
C GLY A 21 -2.46 -29.78 -6.49
N ILE A 22 -3.14 -28.65 -6.67
CA ILE A 22 -2.75 -27.70 -7.70
C ILE A 22 -1.45 -27.09 -7.16
N SER A 23 -0.34 -27.68 -7.58
CA SER A 23 0.99 -27.11 -7.41
C SER A 23 0.98 -25.77 -8.11
N GLY A 24 0.63 -24.70 -7.38
CA GLY A 24 0.89 -23.35 -7.81
C GLY A 24 2.38 -23.25 -8.04
N THR A 25 2.81 -23.19 -9.29
CA THR A 25 4.13 -22.70 -9.61
C THR A 25 4.14 -21.25 -9.14
N ALA A 26 4.63 -21.01 -7.93
CA ALA A 26 5.04 -19.68 -7.51
C ALA A 26 6.21 -19.31 -8.41
N THR A 27 5.91 -18.72 -9.55
CA THR A 27 6.89 -17.95 -10.30
C THR A 27 7.30 -16.86 -9.33
N ALA A 28 8.44 -17.05 -8.67
CA ALA A 28 9.17 -15.96 -8.04
C ALA A 28 9.67 -15.07 -9.18
N GLY A 29 8.75 -14.39 -9.87
CA GLY A 29 9.08 -13.13 -10.48
C GLY A 29 9.61 -12.27 -9.34
N SER A 30 10.71 -11.58 -9.55
CA SER A 30 11.12 -10.53 -8.64
C SER A 30 9.96 -9.55 -8.53
N ASP A 31 9.09 -9.74 -7.54
CA ASP A 31 7.86 -8.98 -7.35
C ASP A 31 8.31 -7.56 -7.00
N LYS A 32 8.50 -6.75 -8.05
CA LYS A 32 8.92 -5.36 -7.88
C LYS A 32 7.79 -4.67 -7.16
N ARG A 33 8.05 -4.25 -5.92
CA ARG A 33 7.07 -3.54 -5.12
C ARG A 33 6.73 -2.23 -5.83
N THR A 34 5.45 -1.97 -6.06
CA THR A 34 4.98 -0.71 -6.63
C THR A 34 4.88 0.32 -5.53
N VAL A 35 5.55 1.46 -5.70
CA VAL A 35 5.52 2.58 -4.77
C VAL A 35 4.72 3.71 -5.41
N ARG A 36 3.73 4.23 -4.69
CA ARG A 36 2.93 5.37 -5.12
C ARG A 36 2.98 6.48 -4.09
N TYR A 37 3.38 7.66 -4.55
CA TYR A 37 3.24 8.90 -3.79
C TYR A 37 1.97 9.61 -4.19
N GLN A 38 1.29 10.18 -3.22
CA GLN A 38 0.11 11.01 -3.43
C GLN A 38 0.21 12.26 -2.57
N VAL A 39 -0.19 13.39 -3.14
CA VAL A 39 -0.34 14.66 -2.43
C VAL A 39 -1.75 15.18 -2.64
N THR A 40 -2.40 15.54 -1.54
CA THR A 40 -3.73 16.15 -1.53
C THR A 40 -3.73 17.40 -0.66
N GLY A 41 -4.69 18.29 -0.88
CA GLY A 41 -4.83 19.51 -0.10
C GLY A 41 -6.21 20.11 -0.28
N ASN A 42 -6.59 21.04 0.59
CA ASN A 42 -7.86 21.77 0.53
C ASN A 42 -7.81 22.99 -0.41
N PHE A 43 -6.89 22.98 -1.37
CA PHE A 43 -6.60 24.04 -2.34
C PHE A 43 -6.15 23.39 -3.66
N PRO A 44 -6.26 24.11 -4.80
CA PRO A 44 -6.09 23.49 -6.11
C PRO A 44 -4.63 23.32 -6.56
N VAL A 45 -3.68 24.07 -5.98
CA VAL A 45 -2.28 24.10 -6.44
C VAL A 45 -1.32 24.13 -5.24
N ALA A 46 -0.41 23.14 -5.15
CA ALA A 46 0.71 23.14 -4.23
C ALA A 46 1.83 24.06 -4.74
N ASP A 47 2.44 24.79 -3.80
CA ASP A 47 3.55 25.68 -4.10
C ASP A 47 4.76 24.87 -4.59
N TYR A 48 5.02 23.74 -3.93
CA TYR A 48 6.21 22.92 -4.18
C TYR A 48 6.03 21.46 -3.73
N ILE A 49 6.55 20.51 -4.51
CA ILE A 49 6.67 19.09 -4.17
C ILE A 49 8.10 18.63 -4.47
N SER A 50 8.75 17.96 -3.52
CA SER A 50 10.04 17.31 -3.74
C SER A 50 9.99 15.87 -3.29
N TYR A 51 10.49 14.96 -4.13
CA TYR A 51 10.38 13.53 -3.92
C TYR A 51 11.52 12.77 -4.59
N GLN A 52 11.79 11.56 -4.11
CA GLN A 52 12.77 10.65 -4.71
C GLN A 52 12.08 9.48 -5.40
N THR A 53 12.54 9.14 -6.61
CA THR A 53 12.16 7.92 -7.33
C THR A 53 13.41 7.08 -7.67
N ASP A 54 13.20 5.97 -8.36
CA ASP A 54 14.25 5.12 -8.94
C ASP A 54 15.15 5.86 -9.95
N THR A 55 14.68 6.98 -10.51
CA THR A 55 15.40 7.80 -11.49
C THR A 55 16.10 9.01 -10.87
N GLY A 56 15.95 9.25 -9.57
CA GLY A 56 16.64 10.31 -8.83
C GLY A 56 15.71 11.22 -8.04
N GLN A 57 16.20 12.42 -7.74
CA GLN A 57 15.46 13.44 -6.99
C GLN A 57 14.70 14.36 -7.94
N TRP A 58 13.44 14.62 -7.61
CA TRP A 58 12.54 15.49 -8.37
C TRP A 58 12.09 16.68 -7.53
N HIS A 59 11.84 17.78 -8.24
CA HIS A 59 11.41 19.06 -7.68
C HIS A 59 10.41 19.71 -8.64
N GLU A 60 9.17 19.91 -8.18
CA GLU A 60 8.11 20.48 -8.98
C GLU A 60 7.48 21.67 -8.25
N ALA A 61 7.21 22.75 -8.99
CA ALA A 61 6.56 23.95 -8.46
C ALA A 61 5.19 24.14 -9.12
N ASN A 62 4.24 24.77 -8.42
CA ASN A 62 2.88 25.05 -8.90
C ASN A 62 2.14 23.79 -9.37
N VAL A 63 2.15 22.74 -8.55
CA VAL A 63 1.60 21.43 -8.90
C VAL A 63 0.10 21.38 -8.62
N LYS A 64 -0.71 21.00 -9.62
CA LYS A 64 -2.16 20.83 -9.45
C LYS A 64 -2.47 19.65 -8.52
N LEU A 65 -3.41 19.84 -7.60
CA LEU A 65 -3.87 18.81 -6.67
C LEU A 65 -5.25 18.26 -7.07
N PRO A 66 -5.54 16.96 -6.78
CA PRO A 66 -4.64 15.97 -6.20
C PRO A 66 -3.57 15.51 -7.22
N TRP A 67 -2.36 15.23 -6.72
CA TRP A 67 -1.23 14.77 -7.52
C TRP A 67 -0.80 13.38 -7.07
N SER A 68 -0.29 12.56 -8.01
CA SER A 68 0.35 11.30 -7.68
C SER A 68 1.36 10.87 -8.74
N THR A 69 2.36 10.10 -8.31
CA THR A 69 3.31 9.40 -9.19
C THR A 69 3.51 7.97 -8.70
N GLU A 70 3.89 7.07 -9.61
CA GLU A 70 4.08 5.65 -9.34
C GLU A 70 5.38 5.15 -10.01
N PHE A 71 6.15 4.35 -9.27
CA PHE A 71 7.41 3.79 -9.71
C PHE A 71 7.68 2.45 -9.01
N PHE A 72 8.66 1.70 -9.48
CA PHE A 72 9.06 0.45 -8.84
C PHE A 72 10.12 0.71 -7.77
N ASP A 73 10.00 -0.03 -6.67
CA ASP A 73 11.02 -0.10 -5.63
C ASP A 73 12.40 -0.45 -6.21
N PHE A 74 13.41 0.23 -5.69
CA PHE A 74 14.81 0.17 -6.09
C PHE A 74 15.73 -0.37 -4.98
N GLY A 75 15.15 -1.07 -4.00
CA GLY A 75 15.78 -2.13 -3.22
C GLY A 75 16.51 -1.71 -1.94
N THR A 76 16.98 -0.46 -1.81
CA THR A 76 17.74 -0.01 -0.62
C THR A 76 17.53 1.44 -0.19
N ALA A 77 16.59 2.17 -0.79
CA ALA A 77 16.41 3.59 -0.48
C ALA A 77 15.20 3.85 0.42
N VAL A 78 15.33 4.91 1.22
CA VAL A 78 14.21 5.50 1.95
C VAL A 78 13.30 6.19 0.93
N PHE A 79 12.02 5.91 0.96
CA PHE A 79 11.03 6.61 0.17
C PHE A 79 10.70 7.92 0.84
N VAL A 80 11.00 9.04 0.19
CA VAL A 80 10.78 10.37 0.76
C VAL A 80 10.00 11.26 -0.20
N ILE A 81 8.99 11.93 0.34
CA ILE A 81 8.26 13.00 -0.31
C ILE A 81 7.97 14.12 0.67
N SER A 82 8.13 15.36 0.22
CA SER A 82 7.68 16.55 0.91
C SER A 82 6.82 17.40 -0.01
N ALA A 83 5.81 18.04 0.57
CA ALA A 83 4.91 18.91 -0.16
C ALA A 83 4.60 20.17 0.67
N GLN A 84 4.46 21.29 -0.04
CA GLN A 84 4.20 22.60 0.53
C GLN A 84 3.02 23.27 -0.16
N GLY A 85 2.16 23.91 0.61
CA GLY A 85 1.06 24.72 0.11
C GLY A 85 0.39 25.55 1.22
N PRO A 86 -0.59 26.39 0.87
CA PRO A 86 -1.40 27.11 1.85
C PRO A 86 -2.39 26.15 2.56
N GLY A 87 -2.89 26.51 3.75
CA GLY A 87 -4.01 25.76 4.35
C GLY A 87 -3.59 24.39 4.88
N SER A 88 -4.17 23.31 4.36
CA SER A 88 -3.93 21.92 4.81
C SER A 88 -3.45 21.05 3.65
N ILE A 89 -2.31 20.40 3.81
CA ILE A 89 -1.70 19.53 2.80
C ILE A 89 -1.36 18.17 3.42
N THR A 90 -1.59 17.10 2.66
CA THR A 90 -1.35 15.72 3.07
C THR A 90 -0.49 15.03 2.03
N CYS A 91 0.61 14.41 2.48
CA CYS A 91 1.36 13.44 1.69
C CYS A 91 0.98 12.01 2.11
N THR A 92 1.04 11.09 1.17
CA THR A 92 0.81 9.66 1.40
C THR A 92 1.80 8.85 0.57
N ILE A 93 2.44 7.87 1.21
CA ILE A 93 3.25 6.83 0.56
C ILE A 93 2.50 5.51 0.69
N SER A 94 2.34 4.83 -0.43
CA SER A 94 1.76 3.48 -0.47
C SER A 94 2.66 2.50 -1.22
N ILE A 95 2.76 1.27 -0.71
CA ILE A 95 3.53 0.18 -1.30
C ILE A 95 2.59 -0.99 -1.57
N ASN A 96 2.51 -1.43 -2.83
CA ASN A 96 1.55 -2.43 -3.30
C ASN A 96 0.11 -2.10 -2.86
N GLY A 97 -0.25 -0.81 -2.90
CA GLY A 97 -1.55 -0.30 -2.48
C GLY A 97 -1.76 -0.15 -0.97
N ASN A 98 -0.83 -0.62 -0.12
CA ASN A 98 -0.91 -0.43 1.33
C ASN A 98 -0.29 0.91 1.73
N VAL A 99 -1.02 1.75 2.46
CA VAL A 99 -0.48 3.01 2.98
C VAL A 99 0.54 2.69 4.07
N VAL A 100 1.78 3.12 3.86
CA VAL A 100 2.90 2.93 4.80
C VAL A 100 3.32 4.21 5.50
N SER A 101 2.97 5.37 4.94
CA SER A 101 3.23 6.68 5.53
C SER A 101 2.14 7.67 5.11
N ASN A 102 1.62 8.45 6.04
CA ASN A 102 0.57 9.44 5.76
C ASN A 102 0.64 10.58 6.78
N THR A 103 0.96 11.79 6.30
CA THR A 103 1.17 12.95 7.17
C THR A 103 0.39 14.14 6.63
N THR A 104 -0.40 14.76 7.50
CA THR A 104 -1.08 16.02 7.22
C THR A 104 -0.42 17.16 7.99
N ALA A 105 -0.18 18.27 7.30
CA ALA A 105 0.29 19.51 7.89
C ALA A 105 -0.68 20.64 7.59
N THR A 106 -0.82 21.57 8.54
CA THR A 106 -1.66 22.76 8.41
C THR A 106 -0.85 24.02 8.71
N GLY A 107 -1.04 25.09 7.95
CA GLY A 107 -0.34 26.35 8.15
C GLY A 107 -0.32 27.25 6.93
N GLN A 108 0.39 28.37 7.04
CA GLN A 108 0.62 29.32 5.95
C GLN A 108 2.11 29.71 5.96
N PRO A 109 3.00 28.90 5.35
CA PRO A 109 2.71 27.70 4.57
C PRO A 109 2.63 26.42 5.41
N ALA A 110 1.80 25.46 5.00
CA ALA A 110 1.82 24.09 5.47
C ALA A 110 2.94 23.30 4.78
N ARG A 111 3.65 22.45 5.53
CA ARG A 111 4.72 21.58 5.01
C ARG A 111 4.52 20.17 5.53
N ALA A 112 4.10 19.25 4.66
CA ALA A 112 3.98 17.83 5.00
C ALA A 112 5.18 17.07 4.45
N ALA A 113 5.73 16.16 5.24
CA ALA A 113 6.79 15.25 4.83
C ALA A 113 6.42 13.82 5.23
N CYS A 114 6.69 12.88 4.32
CA CYS A 114 6.45 11.46 4.50
C CYS A 114 7.74 10.71 4.17
N GLU A 115 8.06 9.73 5.01
CA GLU A 115 9.20 8.82 4.83
C GLU A 115 8.78 7.36 5.11
N HIS A 116 9.42 6.40 4.43
CA HIS A 116 9.31 4.95 4.67
C HIS A 116 10.59 4.19 4.27
#